data_AF-A0AAF1KGP3-F1
#
_entry.id   AF-A0AAF1KGP3-F1
#
_cell.length_a   1.000
_cell.length_b   1.000
_cell.length_c   1.000
_cell.angle_alpha   90.00
_cell.angle_beta   90.00
_cell.angle_gamma   90.00
#
_symmetry.space_group_name_H-M   'P 1'
#
loop_
_entity.id
_entity.type
_entity.pdbx_description
1 polymer ?
#
loop_
_entity_poly.entity_id
_entity_poly.type
_entity_poly.pdbx_seq_one_letter_code
_entity_poly.pdbx_strand_id
1 'polypeptide(L)'
;MDLRNRTLSASGFHTPVRGTIDILQDVLIDIDGDGRIEAILRPGEPGYDEIRRARETDGRLVTLSRTTYLLPGFVDLHVHAPQYPQLGSALDVPLEVWLQTYTFPLEARYQDLAFARRSYGLLVDDLLANGTTTALYFATVHQEATRLLVDLCLEKGQRALIGKVAMDNADECPDYYRDASKEAALEGTRALVDHIRSHPDNGADRVLPVVTPRFIPSCTDATLEGLGAIASECGCHVQTHCSESDWAHGYVLDRYGSTDTDMLDRFGLLGRKTVLAHANFLTAGDIETIRVRKAAIAHCPLSNAYFANAVFPLRAALEKGVHVGLGTDISGGPSASMLENCRGAILASRMLQSGVDPTVAAGIRSTFSPAQIDFRDAFYIATTGGGVALDLPIGQFTPGYKFDAVVIDVEAEGGTVRLWDEFDHGEQILQKIVYTASRANVSAVWVDGLDRLAVR
;
A
#
# COMPACT_ATOMS: atom_id res chain seq x y z
N MET A 1 -6.20 -3.61 -22.97
CA MET A 1 -7.58 -4.10 -23.11
C MET A 1 -8.58 -3.35 -22.21
N ASP A 2 -9.78 -3.03 -22.69
CA ASP A 2 -10.85 -2.38 -21.90
C ASP A 2 -11.94 -3.41 -21.53
N LEU A 3 -12.14 -3.66 -20.23
CA LEU A 3 -13.12 -4.62 -19.70
C LEU A 3 -14.45 -3.97 -19.28
N ARG A 4 -14.63 -2.66 -19.45
CA ARG A 4 -15.89 -2.00 -19.09
C ARG A 4 -17.03 -2.45 -20.02
N ASN A 5 -18.20 -2.71 -19.44
CA ASN A 5 -19.36 -3.33 -20.10
C ASN A 5 -19.07 -4.73 -20.69
N ARG A 6 -18.07 -5.45 -20.16
CA ARG A 6 -17.69 -6.80 -20.60
C ARG A 6 -17.77 -7.81 -19.47
N THR A 7 -17.67 -9.08 -19.85
CA THR A 7 -17.60 -10.20 -18.92
C THR A 7 -16.23 -10.86 -19.05
N LEU A 8 -15.52 -11.01 -17.93
CA LEU A 8 -14.25 -11.73 -17.87
C LEU A 8 -14.47 -13.18 -17.41
N SER A 9 -14.03 -14.15 -18.20
CA SER A 9 -13.89 -15.55 -17.82
C SER A 9 -12.46 -15.80 -17.35
N ALA A 10 -12.29 -16.19 -16.08
CA ALA A 10 -10.97 -16.36 -15.47
C ALA A 10 -10.95 -17.41 -14.35
N SER A 11 -9.77 -17.97 -14.12
CA SER A 11 -9.43 -18.67 -12.89
C SER A 11 -8.47 -17.80 -12.07
N GLY A 12 -8.47 -17.94 -10.75
CA GLY A 12 -7.75 -17.01 -9.89
C GLY A 12 -8.00 -17.22 -8.41
N PHE A 13 -7.59 -16.24 -7.63
CA PHE A 13 -7.67 -16.29 -6.17
C PHE A 13 -7.96 -14.90 -5.62
N HIS A 14 -8.80 -14.84 -4.58
CA HIS A 14 -8.90 -13.67 -3.71
C HIS A 14 -9.15 -14.14 -2.27
N THR A 15 -9.07 -13.21 -1.31
CA THR A 15 -9.25 -13.55 0.11
C THR A 15 -10.18 -12.56 0.78
N PRO A 16 -11.51 -12.71 0.60
CA PRO A 16 -12.47 -11.78 1.19
C PRO A 16 -12.47 -11.76 2.71
N VAL A 17 -12.06 -12.88 3.31
CA VAL A 17 -11.96 -13.06 4.75
C VAL A 17 -10.55 -13.55 5.06
N ARG A 18 -9.90 -12.89 6.02
CA ARG A 18 -8.56 -13.27 6.49
C ARG A 18 -8.52 -14.76 6.84
N GLY A 19 -7.48 -15.44 6.37
CA GLY A 19 -7.23 -16.86 6.64
C GLY A 19 -7.97 -17.82 5.71
N THR A 20 -8.84 -17.34 4.82
CA THR A 20 -9.52 -18.16 3.81
C THR A 20 -9.22 -17.64 2.41
N ILE A 21 -8.79 -18.54 1.54
CA ILE A 21 -8.62 -18.27 0.11
C ILE A 21 -9.86 -18.77 -0.61
N ASP A 22 -10.53 -17.87 -1.32
CA ASP A 22 -11.58 -18.24 -2.25
C ASP A 22 -10.94 -18.46 -3.63
N ILE A 23 -11.06 -19.70 -4.11
CA ILE A 23 -10.50 -20.17 -5.37
C ILE A 23 -11.56 -19.97 -6.44
N LEU A 24 -11.20 -19.17 -7.44
CA LEU A 24 -12.02 -18.89 -8.61
C LEU A 24 -11.61 -19.86 -9.71
N GLN A 25 -12.54 -20.68 -10.19
CA GLN A 25 -12.29 -21.63 -11.26
C GLN A 25 -13.29 -21.39 -12.39
N ASP A 26 -12.78 -20.87 -13.52
CA ASP A 26 -13.58 -20.47 -14.68
C ASP A 26 -14.83 -19.65 -14.30
N VAL A 27 -14.66 -18.65 -13.45
CA VAL A 27 -15.77 -17.76 -13.06
C VAL A 27 -16.01 -16.72 -14.16
N LEU A 28 -17.24 -16.23 -14.28
CA LEU A 28 -17.58 -15.03 -15.04
C LEU A 28 -17.65 -13.84 -14.11
N ILE A 29 -16.98 -12.74 -14.45
CA ILE A 29 -17.02 -11.47 -13.72
C ILE A 29 -17.59 -10.42 -14.66
N ASP A 30 -18.80 -9.95 -14.38
CA ASP A 30 -19.45 -8.87 -15.14
C ASP A 30 -18.97 -7.52 -14.61
N ILE A 31 -18.50 -6.66 -15.51
CA ILE A 31 -17.92 -5.36 -15.19
C ILE A 31 -18.73 -4.26 -15.91
N ASP A 32 -19.22 -3.28 -15.16
CA ASP A 32 -20.04 -2.19 -15.69
C ASP A 32 -19.23 -1.13 -16.47
N GLY A 33 -19.93 -0.09 -16.95
CA GLY A 33 -19.33 1.03 -17.67
C GLY A 33 -18.37 1.89 -16.85
N ASP A 34 -18.46 1.83 -15.52
CA ASP A 34 -17.64 2.59 -14.56
C ASP A 34 -16.50 1.74 -13.96
N GLY A 35 -16.32 0.51 -14.45
CA GLY A 35 -15.29 -0.41 -14.01
C GLY A 35 -15.58 -1.03 -12.64
N ARG A 36 -16.84 -1.13 -12.22
CA ARG A 36 -17.27 -1.87 -11.03
C ARG A 36 -17.69 -3.29 -11.38
N ILE A 37 -17.51 -4.19 -10.43
CA ILE A 37 -17.99 -5.57 -10.51
C ILE A 37 -19.49 -5.56 -10.25
N GLU A 38 -20.29 -6.02 -11.20
CA GLU A 38 -21.74 -6.16 -11.03
C GLU A 38 -22.10 -7.53 -10.46
N ALA A 39 -21.46 -8.57 -10.96
CA ALA A 39 -21.73 -9.95 -10.58
C ALA A 39 -20.50 -10.83 -10.76
N ILE A 40 -20.45 -11.91 -9.99
CA ILE A 40 -19.52 -13.02 -10.16
C ILE A 40 -20.36 -14.29 -10.20
N LEU A 41 -20.20 -15.08 -11.26
CA LEU A 41 -20.94 -16.32 -11.48
C LEU A 41 -19.98 -17.49 -11.59
N ARG A 42 -20.29 -18.59 -10.92
CA ARG A 42 -19.48 -19.81 -10.93
C ARG A 42 -20.09 -20.88 -11.84
N PRO A 43 -19.26 -21.75 -12.43
CA PRO A 43 -19.77 -22.92 -13.16
C PRO A 43 -20.75 -23.74 -12.30
N GLY A 44 -21.90 -24.06 -12.89
CA GLY A 44 -22.99 -24.79 -12.21
C GLY A 44 -24.01 -23.91 -11.48
N GLU A 45 -23.74 -22.60 -11.30
CA GLU A 45 -24.76 -21.68 -10.82
C GLU A 45 -25.82 -21.39 -11.91
N PRO A 46 -27.09 -21.14 -11.52
CA PRO A 46 -28.14 -20.79 -12.47
C PRO A 46 -27.74 -19.60 -13.35
N GLY A 47 -27.88 -19.76 -14.66
CA GLY A 47 -27.60 -18.70 -15.64
C GLY A 47 -26.14 -18.64 -16.13
N TYR A 48 -25.20 -19.37 -15.53
CA TYR A 48 -23.78 -19.34 -15.94
C TYR A 48 -23.60 -19.64 -17.45
N ASP A 49 -24.09 -20.79 -17.92
CA ASP A 49 -23.93 -21.21 -19.32
C ASP A 49 -24.71 -20.32 -20.32
N GLU A 50 -25.84 -19.77 -19.88
CA GLU A 50 -26.64 -18.86 -20.69
C GLU A 50 -25.92 -17.52 -20.87
N ILE A 51 -25.44 -16.93 -19.76
CA ILE A 51 -24.70 -15.67 -19.76
C ILE A 51 -23.40 -15.83 -20.54
N ARG A 52 -22.62 -16.90 -20.30
CA ARG A 52 -21.39 -17.17 -21.05
C ARG A 52 -21.63 -17.16 -22.55
N ARG A 53 -22.61 -17.95 -23.02
CA ARG A 53 -22.94 -18.05 -24.46
C ARG A 53 -23.46 -16.73 -25.02
N ALA A 54 -24.26 -15.99 -24.27
CA ALA A 54 -24.76 -14.69 -24.69
C ALA A 54 -23.62 -13.68 -24.90
N ARG A 55 -22.70 -13.59 -23.93
CA ARG A 55 -21.53 -12.68 -23.98
C ARG A 55 -20.51 -13.11 -25.04
N GLU A 56 -20.38 -14.40 -25.29
CA GLU A 56 -19.56 -14.91 -26.40
C GLU A 56 -20.17 -14.53 -27.75
N THR A 57 -21.49 -14.71 -27.91
CA THR A 57 -22.22 -14.41 -29.15
C THR A 57 -22.15 -12.93 -29.52
N ASP A 58 -22.18 -12.03 -28.54
CA ASP A 58 -22.11 -10.59 -28.76
C ASP A 58 -20.69 -9.98 -28.64
N GLY A 59 -19.66 -10.82 -28.45
CA GLY A 59 -18.26 -10.41 -28.43
C GLY A 59 -17.83 -9.65 -27.16
N ARG A 60 -18.61 -9.70 -26.09
CA ARG A 60 -18.29 -9.09 -24.78
C ARG A 60 -17.60 -10.05 -23.81
N LEU A 61 -17.51 -11.34 -24.12
CA LEU A 61 -16.73 -12.29 -23.33
C LEU A 61 -15.23 -12.10 -23.62
N VAL A 62 -14.44 -11.89 -22.57
CA VAL A 62 -12.98 -11.96 -22.58
C VAL A 62 -12.57 -13.17 -21.76
N THR A 63 -11.70 -14.03 -22.29
CA THR A 63 -11.25 -15.23 -21.59
C THR A 63 -9.75 -15.17 -21.36
N LEU A 64 -9.31 -15.33 -20.11
CA LEU A 64 -7.89 -15.44 -19.79
C LEU A 64 -7.33 -16.82 -20.15
N SER A 65 -6.03 -16.88 -20.41
CA SER A 65 -5.33 -18.14 -20.69
C SER A 65 -5.41 -19.10 -19.50
N ARG A 66 -5.38 -20.41 -19.77
CA ARG A 66 -5.31 -21.44 -18.72
C ARG A 66 -4.02 -21.42 -17.91
N THR A 67 -2.98 -20.77 -18.43
CA THR A 67 -1.67 -20.56 -17.76
C THR A 67 -1.67 -19.34 -16.85
N THR A 68 -2.79 -18.60 -16.80
CA THR A 68 -2.87 -17.35 -16.06
C THR A 68 -3.83 -17.44 -14.88
N TYR A 69 -3.48 -16.74 -13.80
CA TYR A 69 -4.32 -16.60 -12.62
C TYR A 69 -4.62 -15.13 -12.33
N LEU A 70 -5.89 -14.82 -12.13
CA LEU A 70 -6.38 -13.51 -11.74
C LEU A 70 -6.25 -13.32 -10.22
N LEU A 71 -5.64 -12.23 -9.78
CA LEU A 71 -5.62 -11.80 -8.38
C LEU A 71 -6.18 -10.37 -8.28
N PRO A 72 -6.74 -9.94 -7.13
CA PRO A 72 -7.02 -8.54 -6.91
C PRO A 72 -5.75 -7.71 -7.07
N GLY A 73 -5.90 -6.48 -7.55
CA GLY A 73 -4.80 -5.54 -7.66
C GLY A 73 -4.17 -5.28 -6.29
N PHE A 74 -2.84 -5.18 -6.25
CA PHE A 74 -2.16 -4.94 -4.98
C PHE A 74 -2.38 -3.50 -4.51
N VAL A 75 -2.44 -3.34 -3.20
CA VAL A 75 -2.62 -2.07 -2.50
C VAL A 75 -1.39 -1.78 -1.66
N ASP A 76 -0.62 -0.77 -2.07
CA ASP A 76 0.54 -0.28 -1.34
C ASP A 76 0.11 0.87 -0.41
N LEU A 77 0.15 0.63 0.89
CA LEU A 77 -0.28 1.59 1.91
C LEU A 77 0.79 2.62 2.29
N HIS A 78 2.03 2.47 1.81
CA HIS A 78 3.07 3.43 2.16
C HIS A 78 4.22 3.39 1.16
N VAL A 79 4.37 4.49 0.42
CA VAL A 79 5.47 4.68 -0.52
C VAL A 79 5.88 6.15 -0.56
N HIS A 80 7.17 6.45 -0.45
CA HIS A 80 7.68 7.79 -0.69
C HIS A 80 8.01 7.96 -2.16
N ALA A 81 7.10 8.62 -2.87
CA ALA A 81 7.28 8.92 -4.28
C ALA A 81 8.63 9.61 -4.59
N PRO A 82 9.11 10.60 -3.80
CA PRO A 82 10.30 11.32 -4.19
C PRO A 82 11.60 10.52 -4.02
N GLN A 83 11.54 9.42 -3.27
CA GLN A 83 12.70 8.62 -2.91
C GLN A 83 13.02 7.52 -3.92
N TYR A 84 12.23 7.37 -4.98
CA TYR A 84 12.49 6.36 -6.02
C TYR A 84 13.93 6.38 -6.58
N PRO A 85 14.57 7.54 -6.83
CA PRO A 85 15.96 7.59 -7.32
C PRO A 85 17.02 7.05 -6.35
N GLN A 86 16.72 6.95 -5.05
CA GLN A 86 17.63 6.39 -4.04
C GLN A 86 17.30 4.94 -3.68
N LEU A 87 16.38 4.29 -4.39
CA LEU A 87 16.03 2.87 -4.19
C LEU A 87 17.30 2.00 -4.19
N GLY A 88 17.52 1.27 -3.09
CA GLY A 88 18.68 0.39 -2.92
C GLY A 88 19.99 1.09 -2.56
N SER A 89 19.96 2.36 -2.15
CA SER A 89 21.15 3.13 -1.75
C SER A 89 21.20 3.40 -0.24
N ALA A 90 22.39 3.26 0.35
CA ALA A 90 22.72 3.62 1.73
C ALA A 90 21.82 2.97 2.81
N LEU A 91 21.44 1.71 2.62
CA LEU A 91 20.62 0.94 3.58
C LEU A 91 21.43 0.37 4.76
N ASP A 92 22.71 0.74 4.86
CA ASP A 92 23.66 0.30 5.87
C ASP A 92 23.92 1.35 6.98
N VAL A 93 23.29 2.52 6.90
CA VAL A 93 23.42 3.60 7.89
C VAL A 93 22.13 3.75 8.72
N PRO A 94 22.20 4.31 9.95
CA PRO A 94 21.01 4.59 10.77
C PRO A 94 20.01 5.52 10.08
N LEU A 95 18.72 5.42 10.46
CA LEU A 95 17.62 6.15 9.82
C LEU A 95 17.83 7.67 9.81
N GLU A 96 18.25 8.26 10.93
CA GLU A 96 18.47 9.70 11.06
C GLU A 96 19.62 10.17 10.16
N VAL A 97 20.68 9.37 10.02
CA VAL A 97 21.79 9.64 9.11
C VAL A 97 21.34 9.53 7.65
N TRP A 98 20.53 8.51 7.36
CA TRP A 98 19.97 8.26 6.04
C TRP A 98 19.07 9.40 5.57
N LEU A 99 18.20 9.91 6.46
CA LEU A 99 17.32 11.03 6.19
C LEU A 99 18.10 12.30 5.86
N GLN A 100 19.06 12.67 6.70
CA GLN A 100 19.80 13.94 6.56
C GLN A 100 20.78 13.92 5.38
N THR A 101 21.41 12.78 5.10
CA THR A 101 22.51 12.71 4.11
C THR A 101 22.01 12.41 2.70
N TYR A 102 20.95 11.60 2.56
CA TYR A 102 20.50 11.10 1.26
C TYR A 102 19.09 11.58 0.93
N THR A 103 18.15 11.42 1.87
CA THR A 103 16.73 11.64 1.59
C THR A 103 16.38 13.12 1.42
N PHE A 104 16.64 13.98 2.41
CA PHE A 104 16.27 15.41 2.31
C PHE A 104 16.95 16.14 1.14
N PRO A 105 18.25 15.94 0.86
CA PRO A 105 18.87 16.52 -0.33
C PRO A 105 18.21 16.05 -1.64
N LEU A 106 17.79 14.79 -1.74
CA LEU A 106 17.09 14.27 -2.91
C LEU A 106 15.67 14.84 -3.02
N GLU A 107 14.89 14.83 -1.95
CA GLU A 107 13.52 15.35 -1.95
C GLU A 107 13.49 16.86 -2.26
N ALA A 108 14.51 17.62 -1.81
CA ALA A 108 14.69 19.04 -2.15
C ALA A 108 14.84 19.31 -3.67
N ARG A 109 15.28 18.31 -4.46
CA ARG A 109 15.42 18.46 -5.92
C ARG A 109 14.08 18.52 -6.66
N TYR A 110 12.98 18.12 -6.02
CA TYR A 110 11.65 18.13 -6.63
C TYR A 110 11.08 19.54 -6.82
N GLN A 111 11.77 20.59 -6.35
CA GLN A 111 11.53 21.96 -6.82
C GLN A 111 11.72 22.09 -8.35
N ASP A 112 12.56 21.24 -8.97
CA ASP A 112 12.68 21.10 -10.41
C ASP A 112 11.61 20.14 -10.95
N LEU A 113 10.59 20.68 -11.61
CA LEU A 113 9.48 19.90 -12.18
C LEU A 113 9.90 18.95 -13.30
N ALA A 114 11.00 19.21 -14.01
CA ALA A 114 11.50 18.28 -15.03
C ALA A 114 12.13 17.04 -14.37
N PHE A 115 12.83 17.24 -13.24
CA PHE A 115 13.29 16.13 -12.41
C PHE A 115 12.12 15.35 -11.81
N ALA A 116 11.15 16.05 -11.21
CA ALA A 116 9.96 15.44 -10.63
C ALA A 116 9.18 14.61 -11.65
N ARG A 117 8.90 15.15 -12.85
CA ARG A 117 8.15 14.45 -13.90
C ARG A 117 8.80 13.14 -14.30
N ARG A 118 10.12 13.15 -14.49
CA ARG A 118 10.88 11.95 -14.86
C ARG A 118 10.83 10.90 -13.74
N SER A 119 11.09 11.30 -12.50
CA SER A 119 11.15 10.38 -11.38
C SER A 119 9.79 9.77 -11.05
N TYR A 120 8.77 10.61 -10.84
CA TYR A 120 7.40 10.17 -10.57
C TYR A 120 6.82 9.35 -11.73
N GLY A 121 7.09 9.74 -12.97
CA GLY A 121 6.63 8.99 -14.14
C GLY A 121 7.17 7.55 -14.14
N LEU A 122 8.47 7.37 -13.89
CA LEU A 122 9.10 6.05 -13.80
C LEU A 122 8.55 5.24 -12.61
N LEU A 123 8.38 5.86 -11.45
CA LEU A 123 7.84 5.18 -10.28
C LEU A 123 6.43 4.63 -10.52
N VAL A 124 5.50 5.47 -11.01
CA VAL A 124 4.11 5.05 -11.27
C VAL A 124 4.09 3.93 -12.31
N ASP A 125 4.95 4.04 -13.34
CA ASP A 125 5.14 2.98 -14.33
C ASP A 125 5.62 1.67 -13.68
N ASP A 126 6.62 1.71 -12.83
CA ASP A 126 7.18 0.50 -12.24
C ASP A 126 6.25 -0.12 -11.18
N LEU A 127 5.49 0.68 -10.43
CA LEU A 127 4.47 0.18 -9.51
C LEU A 127 3.32 -0.51 -10.26
N LEU A 128 2.80 0.09 -11.32
CA LEU A 128 1.81 -0.56 -12.19
C LEU A 128 2.37 -1.85 -12.80
N ALA A 129 3.61 -1.84 -13.30
CA ALA A 129 4.25 -3.03 -13.86
C ALA A 129 4.48 -4.16 -12.84
N ASN A 130 4.48 -3.86 -11.54
CA ASN A 130 4.56 -4.84 -10.45
C ASN A 130 3.17 -5.22 -9.88
N GLY A 131 2.07 -4.74 -10.47
CA GLY A 131 0.71 -5.06 -10.06
C GLY A 131 0.13 -4.16 -8.95
N THR A 132 0.84 -3.09 -8.56
CA THR A 132 0.33 -2.10 -7.60
C THR A 132 -0.67 -1.19 -8.28
N THR A 133 -1.94 -1.55 -8.13
CA THR A 133 -3.09 -0.81 -8.68
C THR A 133 -3.48 0.41 -7.87
N THR A 134 -3.26 0.36 -6.55
CA THR A 134 -3.55 1.44 -5.60
C THR A 134 -2.32 1.74 -4.76
N ALA A 135 -1.94 3.02 -4.65
CA ALA A 135 -0.80 3.45 -3.84
C ALA A 135 -1.14 4.68 -2.96
N LEU A 136 -0.70 4.64 -1.70
CA LEU A 136 -0.74 5.75 -0.76
C LEU A 136 0.63 6.42 -0.71
N TYR A 137 0.74 7.58 -1.37
CA TYR A 137 2.00 8.28 -1.61
C TYR A 137 2.27 9.40 -0.61
N PHE A 138 3.46 9.37 -0.04
CA PHE A 138 4.15 10.58 0.43
C PHE A 138 4.78 11.28 -0.78
N ALA A 139 4.42 12.55 -1.02
CA ALA A 139 5.09 13.39 -2.00
C ALA A 139 6.25 14.17 -1.35
N THR A 140 6.39 15.47 -1.61
CA THR A 140 7.37 16.35 -0.96
C THR A 140 6.67 17.54 -0.32
N VAL A 141 7.44 18.45 0.29
CA VAL A 141 6.90 19.75 0.72
C VAL A 141 6.49 20.65 -0.45
N HIS A 142 6.93 20.37 -1.68
CA HIS A 142 6.69 21.22 -2.85
C HIS A 142 5.28 21.02 -3.43
N GLN A 143 4.51 22.11 -3.49
CA GLN A 143 3.13 22.10 -4.00
C GLN A 143 3.04 21.62 -5.45
N GLU A 144 3.81 22.23 -6.36
CA GLU A 144 3.69 21.97 -7.80
C GLU A 144 4.17 20.56 -8.17
N ALA A 145 5.20 20.04 -7.50
CA ALA A 145 5.63 18.66 -7.69
C ALA A 145 4.55 17.66 -7.21
N THR A 146 3.86 17.97 -6.11
CA THR A 146 2.78 17.12 -5.60
C THR A 146 1.57 17.12 -6.54
N ARG A 147 1.21 18.27 -7.13
CA ARG A 147 0.18 18.36 -8.18
C ARG A 147 0.57 17.56 -9.42
N LEU A 148 1.83 17.65 -9.84
CA LEU A 148 2.34 16.85 -10.94
C LEU A 148 2.23 15.33 -10.69
N LEU A 149 2.42 14.86 -9.45
CA LEU A 149 2.19 13.45 -9.12
C LEU A 149 0.72 13.05 -9.29
N VAL A 150 -0.22 13.93 -8.91
CA VAL A 150 -1.67 13.74 -9.15
C VAL A 150 -1.93 13.58 -10.66
N ASP A 151 -1.42 14.50 -11.47
CA ASP A 151 -1.59 14.48 -12.93
C ASP A 151 -1.06 13.17 -13.53
N LEU A 152 0.14 12.73 -13.12
CA LEU A 152 0.77 11.50 -13.62
C LEU A 152 -0.01 10.24 -13.21
N CYS A 153 -0.55 10.17 -11.99
CA CYS A 153 -1.40 9.06 -11.57
C CYS A 153 -2.70 9.01 -12.37
N LEU A 154 -3.32 10.16 -12.65
CA LEU A 154 -4.52 10.25 -13.48
C LEU A 154 -4.23 9.86 -14.94
N GLU A 155 -3.16 10.41 -15.52
CA GLU A 155 -2.68 10.14 -16.88
C GLU A 155 -2.42 8.64 -17.09
N LYS A 156 -1.68 8.02 -16.17
CA LYS A 156 -1.34 6.59 -16.21
C LYS A 156 -2.46 5.70 -15.71
N GLY A 157 -3.48 6.27 -15.07
CA GLY A 157 -4.68 5.58 -14.61
C GLY A 157 -4.49 4.73 -13.36
N GLN A 158 -3.49 5.04 -12.51
CA GLN A 158 -3.32 4.39 -11.21
C GLN A 158 -4.29 5.00 -10.20
N ARG A 159 -4.88 4.17 -9.32
CA ARG A 159 -5.61 4.67 -8.15
C ARG A 159 -4.60 5.17 -7.12
N ALA A 160 -4.79 6.35 -6.56
CA ALA A 160 -3.82 6.91 -5.65
C ALA A 160 -4.45 7.69 -4.51
N LEU A 161 -3.75 7.72 -3.39
CA LEU A 161 -3.99 8.66 -2.30
C LEU A 161 -2.71 9.47 -2.15
N ILE A 162 -2.79 10.79 -2.32
CA ILE A 162 -1.60 11.65 -2.41
C ILE A 162 -1.70 12.77 -1.38
N GLY A 163 -0.63 12.94 -0.61
CA GLY A 163 -0.49 14.06 0.31
C GLY A 163 0.81 14.84 0.10
N LYS A 164 0.68 16.18 0.12
CA LYS A 164 1.82 17.08 0.27
C LYS A 164 2.36 16.86 1.67
N VAL A 165 3.65 16.59 1.76
CA VAL A 165 4.31 16.43 3.05
C VAL A 165 4.32 17.78 3.77
N ALA A 166 3.94 17.76 5.04
CA ALA A 166 4.02 18.90 5.96
C ALA A 166 5.15 18.69 6.97
N MET A 167 6.07 19.65 7.05
CA MET A 167 7.24 19.66 7.92
C MET A 167 7.63 21.10 8.23
N ASP A 168 7.57 21.56 9.47
CA ASP A 168 7.86 22.96 9.83
C ASP A 168 8.73 23.10 11.09
N ASN A 169 9.11 21.99 11.74
CA ASN A 169 9.98 22.03 12.91
C ASN A 169 11.43 22.34 12.50
N ALA A 170 11.91 23.53 12.88
CA ALA A 170 13.24 23.99 12.53
C ALA A 170 14.38 23.24 13.24
N ASP A 171 14.10 22.59 14.38
CA ASP A 171 15.10 21.85 15.14
C ASP A 171 15.47 20.51 14.47
N GLU A 172 14.52 19.92 13.75
CA GLU A 172 14.67 18.59 13.13
C GLU A 172 14.77 18.63 11.60
N CYS A 173 14.26 19.70 10.97
CA CYS A 173 14.20 19.81 9.52
C CYS A 173 15.16 20.87 8.98
N PRO A 174 15.93 20.57 7.92
CA PRO A 174 16.88 21.53 7.36
C PRO A 174 16.18 22.74 6.73
N ASP A 175 16.82 23.92 6.83
CA ASP A 175 16.30 25.19 6.29
C ASP A 175 15.92 25.13 4.80
N TYR A 176 16.63 24.32 4.02
CA TYR A 176 16.41 24.18 2.57
C TYR A 176 15.27 23.23 2.20
N TYR A 177 14.73 22.47 3.15
CA TYR A 177 13.70 21.46 2.90
C TYR A 177 12.73 21.33 4.09
N ARG A 178 11.90 22.37 4.26
CA ARG A 178 10.76 22.42 5.16
C ARG A 178 9.77 23.50 4.72
N ASP A 179 8.54 23.41 5.18
CA ASP A 179 7.57 24.51 5.09
C ASP A 179 8.07 25.73 5.88
N ALA A 180 7.81 26.93 5.37
CA ALA A 180 8.32 28.17 5.95
C ALA A 180 7.67 28.51 7.31
N SER A 181 6.44 28.04 7.53
CA SER A 181 5.68 28.21 8.78
C SER A 181 4.52 27.21 8.83
N LYS A 182 3.82 27.16 9.97
CA LYS A 182 2.57 26.41 10.08
C LYS A 182 1.53 26.85 9.04
N GLU A 183 1.40 28.15 8.77
CA GLU A 183 0.43 28.67 7.81
C GLU A 183 0.73 28.15 6.41
N ALA A 184 2.01 28.15 6.00
CA ALA A 184 2.43 27.61 4.71
C ALA A 184 2.11 26.10 4.60
N ALA A 185 2.35 25.33 5.67
CA ALA A 185 2.01 23.91 5.71
C ALA A 185 0.50 23.68 5.55
N LEU A 186 -0.33 24.37 6.34
CA LEU A 186 -1.79 24.23 6.33
C LEU A 186 -2.42 24.71 5.01
N GLU A 187 -1.97 25.85 4.48
CA GLU A 187 -2.45 26.39 3.19
C GLU A 187 -2.08 25.45 2.04
N GLY A 188 -0.86 24.92 2.02
CA GLY A 188 -0.43 23.94 1.00
C GLY A 188 -1.26 22.66 1.06
N THR A 189 -1.56 22.14 2.25
CA THR A 189 -2.45 20.97 2.42
C THR A 189 -3.85 21.26 1.88
N ARG A 190 -4.47 22.40 2.23
CA ARG A 190 -5.79 22.77 1.69
C ARG A 190 -5.77 22.97 0.17
N ALA A 191 -4.73 23.63 -0.36
CA ALA A 191 -4.58 23.85 -1.79
C ALA A 191 -4.43 22.56 -2.59
N LEU A 192 -3.84 21.50 -2.01
CA LEU A 192 -3.83 20.17 -2.62
C LEU A 192 -5.21 19.51 -2.58
N VAL A 193 -5.91 19.57 -1.43
CA VAL A 193 -7.28 19.05 -1.28
C VAL A 193 -8.19 19.64 -2.35
N ASP A 194 -8.17 20.96 -2.52
CA ASP A 194 -8.99 21.67 -3.50
C ASP A 194 -8.59 21.29 -4.93
N HIS A 195 -7.30 21.19 -5.21
CA HIS A 195 -6.79 20.79 -6.52
C HIS A 195 -7.28 19.39 -6.92
N ILE A 196 -7.13 18.39 -6.04
CA ILE A 196 -7.54 17.00 -6.35
C ILE A 196 -9.06 16.90 -6.56
N ARG A 197 -9.86 17.60 -5.74
CA ARG A 197 -11.33 17.57 -5.81
C ARG A 197 -11.91 18.30 -7.00
N SER A 198 -11.23 19.34 -7.47
CA SER A 198 -11.66 20.12 -8.63
C SER A 198 -10.99 19.69 -9.94
N HIS A 199 -10.10 18.68 -9.90
CA HIS A 199 -9.37 18.24 -11.07
C HIS A 199 -10.33 17.67 -12.15
N PRO A 200 -10.31 18.19 -13.39
CA PRO A 200 -11.30 17.83 -14.42
C PRO A 200 -11.29 16.34 -14.78
N ASP A 201 -10.11 15.71 -14.77
CA ASP A 201 -9.95 14.29 -15.11
C ASP A 201 -10.17 13.33 -13.92
N ASN A 202 -10.51 13.85 -12.73
CA ASN A 202 -10.68 13.05 -11.51
C ASN A 202 -12.15 12.84 -11.12
N GLY A 203 -13.10 12.95 -12.07
CA GLY A 203 -14.54 12.81 -11.78
C GLY A 203 -14.98 11.45 -11.23
N ALA A 204 -14.11 10.44 -11.29
CA ALA A 204 -14.35 9.11 -10.70
C ALA A 204 -13.69 8.91 -9.32
N ASP A 205 -13.15 9.98 -8.72
CA ASP A 205 -12.42 9.98 -7.44
C ASP A 205 -11.31 8.91 -7.41
N ARG A 206 -10.57 8.77 -8.53
CA ARG A 206 -9.46 7.82 -8.65
C ARG A 206 -8.28 8.24 -7.79
N VAL A 207 -8.06 9.55 -7.67
CA VAL A 207 -7.05 10.12 -6.78
C VAL A 207 -7.74 10.83 -5.62
N LEU A 208 -7.33 10.53 -4.39
CA LEU A 208 -7.86 11.15 -3.17
C LEU A 208 -6.80 11.99 -2.46
N PRO A 209 -7.16 13.12 -1.84
CA PRO A 209 -6.22 13.92 -1.06
C PRO A 209 -5.98 13.31 0.33
N VAL A 210 -4.75 13.47 0.81
CA VAL A 210 -4.31 12.99 2.13
C VAL A 210 -3.65 14.11 2.91
N VAL A 211 -4.00 14.24 4.18
CA VAL A 211 -3.29 15.06 5.15
C VAL A 211 -2.04 14.30 5.59
N THR A 212 -0.86 14.89 5.41
CA THR A 212 0.42 14.16 5.54
C THR A 212 1.44 14.95 6.36
N PRO A 213 1.27 15.04 7.69
CA PRO A 213 2.43 15.32 8.55
C PRO A 213 3.45 14.21 8.29
N ARG A 214 4.74 14.56 8.05
CA ARG A 214 5.72 13.51 7.77
C ARG A 214 5.75 12.51 8.94
N PHE A 215 5.97 13.05 10.13
CA PHE A 215 5.99 12.39 11.43
C PHE A 215 6.00 13.48 12.52
N ILE A 216 5.75 13.10 13.78
CA ILE A 216 5.72 14.08 14.89
C ILE A 216 7.03 14.91 15.00
N PRO A 217 8.24 14.31 14.92
CA PRO A 217 9.49 15.08 15.01
C PRO A 217 9.62 16.23 14.01
N SER A 218 9.12 16.11 12.78
CA SER A 218 9.23 17.16 11.78
C SER A 218 8.22 18.30 11.91
N CYS A 219 7.28 18.20 12.84
CA CYS A 219 6.16 19.14 12.91
C CYS A 219 6.11 19.86 14.27
N THR A 220 5.76 21.14 14.23
CA THR A 220 5.36 21.87 15.43
C THR A 220 3.98 21.39 15.91
N ASP A 221 3.67 21.57 17.19
CA ASP A 221 2.37 21.19 17.77
C ASP A 221 1.22 21.88 17.03
N ALA A 222 1.39 23.18 16.74
CA ALA A 222 0.38 23.98 16.04
C ALA A 222 0.11 23.48 14.62
N THR A 223 1.12 22.94 13.93
CA THR A 223 0.94 22.31 12.62
C THR A 223 0.21 20.98 12.75
N LEU A 224 0.56 20.14 13.72
CA LEU A 224 -0.14 18.87 13.96
C LEU A 224 -1.63 19.08 14.29
N GLU A 225 -1.96 20.02 15.17
CA GLU A 225 -3.33 20.40 15.51
C GLU A 225 -4.11 20.93 14.29
N GLY A 226 -3.48 21.82 13.50
CA GLY A 226 -4.10 22.38 12.31
C GLY A 226 -4.35 21.34 11.22
N LEU A 227 -3.45 20.39 11.03
CA LEU A 227 -3.60 19.27 10.10
C LEU A 227 -4.74 18.34 10.55
N GLY A 228 -4.85 18.05 11.86
CA GLY A 228 -5.97 17.30 12.41
C GLY A 228 -7.32 17.98 12.15
N ALA A 229 -7.39 19.31 12.31
CA ALA A 229 -8.58 20.09 11.97
C ALA A 229 -8.92 19.98 10.47
N ILE A 230 -7.94 20.11 9.57
CA ILE A 230 -8.15 19.93 8.12
C ILE A 230 -8.67 18.53 7.79
N ALA A 231 -8.08 17.49 8.39
CA ALA A 231 -8.51 16.11 8.17
C ALA A 231 -9.97 15.90 8.54
N SER A 232 -10.40 16.44 9.69
CA SER A 232 -11.79 16.39 10.15
C SER A 232 -12.74 17.21 9.28
N GLU A 233 -12.42 18.48 9.01
CA GLU A 233 -13.25 19.40 8.23
C GLU A 233 -13.47 18.92 6.80
N CYS A 234 -12.40 18.41 6.18
CA CYS A 234 -12.44 17.95 4.80
C CYS A 234 -12.85 16.47 4.70
N GLY A 235 -12.81 15.68 5.78
CA GLY A 235 -13.05 14.23 5.70
C GLY A 235 -11.98 13.48 4.90
N CYS A 236 -10.76 14.01 4.88
CA CYS A 236 -9.61 13.45 4.16
C CYS A 236 -9.02 12.25 4.89
N HIS A 237 -8.25 11.45 4.16
CA HIS A 237 -7.35 10.48 4.78
C HIS A 237 -6.19 11.18 5.49
N VAL A 238 -5.58 10.48 6.44
CA VAL A 238 -4.35 10.89 7.12
C VAL A 238 -3.31 9.80 6.93
N GLN A 239 -2.07 10.18 6.67
CA GLN A 239 -0.93 9.26 6.71
C GLN A 239 0.23 9.92 7.47
N THR A 240 0.95 9.12 8.25
CA THR A 240 2.14 9.55 9.01
C THR A 240 2.97 8.32 9.40
N HIS A 241 4.24 8.51 9.75
CA HIS A 241 5.02 7.49 10.43
C HIS A 241 4.62 7.46 11.91
N CYS A 242 4.72 6.28 12.54
CA CYS A 242 4.38 6.08 13.95
C CYS A 242 5.28 5.01 14.56
N SER A 243 6.04 5.36 15.60
CA SER A 243 6.82 4.41 16.40
C SER A 243 7.65 3.45 15.53
N GLU A 244 8.40 4.01 14.58
CA GLU A 244 9.13 3.27 13.55
C GLU A 244 10.45 2.69 14.07
N SER A 245 11.29 3.53 14.66
CA SER A 245 12.66 3.25 15.09
C SER A 245 12.89 3.75 16.52
N ASP A 246 13.94 3.27 17.18
CA ASP A 246 14.31 3.68 18.54
C ASP A 246 14.43 5.21 18.66
N TRP A 247 15.07 5.86 17.68
CA TRP A 247 15.25 7.31 17.66
C TRP A 247 13.92 8.05 17.54
N ALA A 248 13.11 7.72 16.52
CA ALA A 248 11.87 8.44 16.27
C ALA A 248 10.87 8.26 17.41
N HIS A 249 10.76 7.03 17.93
CA HIS A 249 9.89 6.73 19.07
C HIS A 249 10.38 7.42 20.35
N GLY A 250 11.69 7.37 20.62
CA GLY A 250 12.31 8.03 21.77
C GLY A 250 12.09 9.54 21.76
N TYR A 251 12.20 10.19 20.60
CA TYR A 251 11.95 11.63 20.46
C TYR A 251 10.55 12.03 20.96
N VAL A 252 9.51 11.26 20.60
CA VAL A 252 8.14 11.57 21.02
C VAL A 252 7.95 11.35 22.52
N LEU A 253 8.55 10.29 23.07
CA LEU A 253 8.56 10.04 24.51
C LEU A 253 9.25 11.17 25.27
N ASP A 254 10.38 11.67 24.78
CA ASP A 254 11.12 12.77 25.41
C ASP A 254 10.35 14.09 25.30
N ARG A 255 9.73 14.37 24.15
CA ARG A 255 8.98 15.61 23.90
C ARG A 255 7.69 15.70 24.71
N TYR A 256 6.97 14.59 24.92
CA TYR A 256 5.63 14.61 25.52
C TYR A 256 5.41 13.70 26.73
N GLY A 257 6.33 12.79 27.03
CA GLY A 257 6.11 11.73 28.02
C GLY A 257 4.97 10.79 27.63
N SER A 258 4.70 10.63 26.33
CA SER A 258 3.60 9.83 25.77
C SER A 258 4.01 9.23 24.41
N THR A 259 3.33 8.18 23.98
CA THR A 259 3.64 7.49 22.71
C THR A 259 3.20 8.29 21.49
N ASP A 260 3.75 7.96 20.32
CA ASP A 260 3.29 8.50 19.04
C ASP A 260 1.78 8.36 18.86
N THR A 261 1.25 7.18 19.17
CA THR A 261 -0.18 6.87 18.97
C THR A 261 -1.06 7.78 19.83
N ASP A 262 -0.73 7.93 21.11
CA ASP A 262 -1.48 8.79 22.02
C ASP A 262 -1.44 10.26 21.58
N MET A 263 -0.27 10.72 21.11
CA MET A 263 -0.12 12.10 20.65
C MET A 263 -0.86 12.35 19.33
N LEU A 264 -0.78 11.43 18.36
CA LEU A 264 -1.57 11.51 17.12
C LEU A 264 -3.07 11.53 17.39
N ASP A 265 -3.54 10.78 18.39
CA ASP A 265 -4.94 10.83 18.83
C ASP A 265 -5.33 12.20 19.38
N ARG A 266 -4.49 12.77 20.26
CA ARG A 266 -4.71 14.10 20.85
C ARG A 266 -4.73 15.22 19.81
N PHE A 267 -3.90 15.12 18.78
CA PHE A 267 -3.88 16.07 17.67
C PHE A 267 -5.05 15.89 16.69
N GLY A 268 -5.92 14.89 16.90
CA GLY A 268 -7.05 14.61 16.01
C GLY A 268 -6.64 13.96 14.68
N LEU A 269 -5.44 13.38 14.62
CA LEU A 269 -4.88 12.73 13.43
C LEU A 269 -5.11 11.22 13.40
N LEU A 270 -5.76 10.65 14.43
CA LEU A 270 -6.03 9.21 14.52
C LEU A 270 -7.53 8.89 14.38
N GLY A 271 -7.89 8.20 13.29
CA GLY A 271 -9.26 7.79 13.02
C GLY A 271 -9.36 6.75 11.90
N ARG A 272 -10.59 6.50 11.45
CA ARG A 272 -10.90 5.44 10.48
C ARG A 272 -10.10 5.53 9.16
N LYS A 273 -9.80 6.76 8.73
CA LYS A 273 -9.06 7.07 7.50
C LYS A 273 -7.58 7.39 7.76
N THR A 274 -7.05 7.03 8.93
CA THR A 274 -5.63 7.19 9.26
C THR A 274 -4.87 5.91 8.96
N VAL A 275 -3.75 6.04 8.27
CA VAL A 275 -2.76 4.97 8.07
C VAL A 275 -1.45 5.34 8.77
N LEU A 276 -1.02 4.49 9.70
CA LEU A 276 0.23 4.63 10.44
C LEU A 276 1.29 3.71 9.84
N ALA A 277 2.36 4.28 9.29
CA ALA A 277 3.47 3.49 8.77
C ALA A 277 4.30 2.88 9.92
N HIS A 278 4.77 1.66 9.71
CA HIS A 278 5.69 0.89 10.55
C HIS A 278 5.11 0.31 11.84
N ALA A 279 4.86 1.17 12.84
CA ALA A 279 4.27 0.78 14.12
C ALA A 279 5.06 -0.33 14.86
N ASN A 280 6.39 -0.36 14.77
CA ASN A 280 7.20 -1.45 15.31
C ASN A 280 7.24 -1.46 16.85
N PHE A 281 7.19 -0.28 17.47
CA PHE A 281 7.34 -0.09 18.92
C PHE A 281 6.02 0.13 19.65
N LEU A 282 4.88 -0.27 19.05
CA LEU A 282 3.58 -0.11 19.70
C LEU A 282 3.49 -0.91 21.00
N THR A 283 3.01 -0.25 22.04
CA THR A 283 2.61 -0.90 23.28
C THR A 283 1.24 -1.58 23.14
N ALA A 284 0.86 -2.39 24.13
CA ALA A 284 -0.48 -2.98 24.16
C ALA A 284 -1.61 -1.93 24.21
N GLY A 285 -1.35 -0.78 24.85
CA GLY A 285 -2.29 0.35 24.91
C GLY A 285 -2.44 1.02 23.55
N ASP A 286 -1.33 1.27 22.85
CA ASP A 286 -1.36 1.88 21.51
C ASP A 286 -2.19 1.04 20.53
N ILE A 287 -1.99 -0.28 20.53
CA ILE A 287 -2.75 -1.20 19.68
C ILE A 287 -4.25 -1.11 19.96
N GLU A 288 -4.65 -0.98 21.23
CA GLU A 288 -6.05 -0.84 21.62
C GLU A 288 -6.63 0.51 21.17
N THR A 289 -5.87 1.61 21.32
CA THR A 289 -6.27 2.93 20.82
C THR A 289 -6.48 2.90 19.31
N ILE A 290 -5.53 2.35 18.54
CA ILE A 290 -5.62 2.21 17.07
C ILE A 290 -6.87 1.41 16.69
N ARG A 291 -7.12 0.29 17.36
CA ARG A 291 -8.30 -0.56 17.15
C ARG A 291 -9.61 0.20 17.39
N VAL A 292 -9.72 0.91 18.51
CA VAL A 292 -10.92 1.69 18.88
C VAL A 292 -11.17 2.82 17.88
N ARG A 293 -10.11 3.51 17.45
CA ARG A 293 -10.18 4.55 16.42
C ARG A 293 -10.39 4.00 15.01
N LYS A 294 -10.28 2.69 14.83
CA LYS A 294 -10.33 1.98 13.54
C LYS A 294 -9.29 2.50 12.55
N ALA A 295 -8.18 3.03 13.06
CA ALA A 295 -7.04 3.39 12.24
C ALA A 295 -6.37 2.12 11.71
N ALA A 296 -5.57 2.28 10.67
CA ALA A 296 -4.86 1.20 10.03
C ALA A 296 -3.35 1.34 10.19
N ILE A 297 -2.65 0.21 10.04
CA ILE A 297 -1.19 0.14 10.02
C ILE A 297 -0.72 -0.28 8.62
N ALA A 298 0.26 0.43 8.08
CA ALA A 298 1.04 -0.02 6.92
C ALA A 298 2.28 -0.75 7.41
N HIS A 299 2.25 -2.09 7.37
CA HIS A 299 3.40 -2.91 7.70
C HIS A 299 4.42 -2.88 6.56
N CYS A 300 5.61 -2.35 6.84
CA CYS A 300 6.68 -2.14 5.86
C CYS A 300 7.88 -3.08 6.16
N PRO A 301 7.74 -4.40 5.97
CA PRO A 301 8.67 -5.39 6.51
C PRO A 301 10.10 -5.25 6.00
N LEU A 302 10.28 -4.88 4.73
CA LEU A 302 11.61 -4.73 4.15
C LEU A 302 12.33 -3.52 4.75
N SER A 303 11.67 -2.36 4.80
CA SER A 303 12.22 -1.16 5.45
C SER A 303 12.53 -1.39 6.93
N ASN A 304 11.60 -2.02 7.66
CA ASN A 304 11.78 -2.31 9.07
C ASN A 304 13.05 -3.15 9.34
N ALA A 305 13.38 -4.09 8.45
CA ALA A 305 14.58 -4.92 8.59
C ALA A 305 15.89 -4.10 8.50
N TYR A 306 15.88 -2.95 7.83
CA TYR A 306 17.02 -2.06 7.72
C TYR A 306 17.04 -0.98 8.81
N PHE A 307 15.88 -0.38 9.13
CA PHE A 307 15.85 0.86 9.91
C PHE A 307 15.17 0.77 11.27
N ALA A 308 14.32 -0.22 11.51
CA ALA A 308 13.51 -0.24 12.73
C ALA A 308 14.24 -0.82 13.95
N ASN A 309 15.21 -1.72 13.76
CA ASN A 309 15.77 -2.59 14.81
C ASN A 309 14.73 -3.41 15.59
N ALA A 310 13.50 -3.48 15.09
CA ALA A 310 12.37 -4.15 15.73
C ALA A 310 11.47 -4.79 14.65
N VAL A 311 10.72 -5.80 15.08
CA VAL A 311 9.76 -6.50 14.20
C VAL A 311 8.35 -6.20 14.66
N PHE A 312 7.57 -5.54 13.82
CA PHE A 312 6.14 -5.36 14.05
C PHE A 312 5.43 -6.73 14.27
N PRO A 313 4.73 -6.93 15.40
CA PRO A 313 4.05 -8.19 15.71
C PRO A 313 2.73 -8.33 14.94
N LEU A 314 2.82 -8.47 13.61
CA LEU A 314 1.71 -8.47 12.67
C LEU A 314 0.55 -9.40 13.08
N ARG A 315 0.86 -10.65 13.44
CA ARG A 315 -0.16 -11.62 13.84
C ARG A 315 -1.00 -11.13 15.02
N ALA A 316 -0.34 -10.59 16.05
CA ALA A 316 -1.02 -10.12 17.26
C ALA A 316 -1.91 -8.90 16.95
N ALA A 317 -1.46 -7.99 16.07
CA ALA A 317 -2.27 -6.87 15.63
C ALA A 317 -3.54 -7.33 14.87
N LEU A 318 -3.38 -8.28 13.93
CA LEU A 318 -4.50 -8.85 13.18
C LEU A 318 -5.48 -9.62 14.07
N GLU A 319 -4.99 -10.38 15.07
CA GLU A 319 -5.84 -11.11 16.04
C GLU A 319 -6.60 -10.16 16.97
N LYS A 320 -6.05 -9.00 17.26
CA LYS A 320 -6.75 -7.92 17.97
C LYS A 320 -7.74 -7.16 17.08
N GLY A 321 -7.82 -7.46 15.79
CA GLY A 321 -8.75 -6.80 14.87
C GLY A 321 -8.31 -5.40 14.42
N VAL A 322 -7.03 -5.08 14.53
CA VAL A 322 -6.47 -3.87 13.90
C VAL A 322 -6.48 -4.05 12.38
N HIS A 323 -6.81 -2.99 11.66
CA HIS A 323 -6.69 -2.99 10.20
C HIS A 323 -5.22 -2.88 9.83
N VAL A 324 -4.73 -3.83 9.03
CA VAL A 324 -3.34 -3.85 8.58
C VAL A 324 -3.30 -4.14 7.08
N GLY A 325 -2.49 -3.38 6.36
CA GLY A 325 -2.04 -3.72 5.00
C GLY A 325 -0.52 -3.65 4.90
N LEU A 326 0.01 -3.84 3.69
CA LEU A 326 1.44 -3.73 3.41
C LEU A 326 1.83 -2.38 2.83
N GLY A 327 3.03 -1.92 3.16
CA GLY A 327 3.70 -0.81 2.47
C GLY A 327 5.02 -1.29 1.88
N THR A 328 5.39 -0.78 0.70
CA THR A 328 6.75 -0.99 0.16
C THR A 328 7.78 -0.16 0.91
N ASP A 329 7.35 1.01 1.38
CA ASP A 329 8.17 2.06 1.93
C ASP A 329 9.40 2.34 1.06
N ILE A 330 9.21 2.45 -0.25
CA ILE A 330 10.31 2.95 -1.09
C ILE A 330 10.71 4.32 -0.54
N SER A 331 11.98 4.57 -0.24
CA SER A 331 13.14 3.71 -0.52
C SER A 331 13.74 3.00 0.68
N GLY A 332 13.16 3.13 1.88
CA GLY A 332 13.59 2.37 3.05
C GLY A 332 13.54 0.86 2.77
N GLY A 333 12.49 0.43 2.08
CA GLY A 333 12.39 -0.87 1.42
C GLY A 333 13.01 -0.84 0.00
N PRO A 334 13.95 -1.74 -0.34
CA PRO A 334 14.60 -1.78 -1.65
C PRO A 334 13.77 -2.46 -2.75
N SER A 335 12.44 -2.47 -2.66
CA SER A 335 11.59 -3.16 -3.64
C SER A 335 10.22 -2.51 -3.84
N ALA A 336 9.85 -2.33 -5.11
CA ALA A 336 8.52 -1.93 -5.53
C ALA A 336 7.52 -3.10 -5.60
N SER A 337 7.95 -4.33 -5.33
CA SER A 337 7.11 -5.51 -5.42
C SER A 337 6.35 -5.77 -4.13
N MET A 338 5.02 -5.76 -4.21
CA MET A 338 4.17 -6.15 -3.09
C MET A 338 4.33 -7.63 -2.72
N LEU A 339 4.67 -8.50 -3.69
CA LEU A 339 4.99 -9.90 -3.42
C LEU A 339 6.31 -10.06 -2.66
N GLU A 340 7.30 -9.21 -2.90
CA GLU A 340 8.52 -9.18 -2.08
C GLU A 340 8.23 -8.73 -0.65
N ASN A 341 7.33 -7.75 -0.48
CA ASN A 341 6.89 -7.32 0.84
C ASN A 341 6.06 -8.41 1.55
N CYS A 342 5.23 -9.19 0.83
CA CYS A 342 4.60 -10.40 1.38
C CYS A 342 5.64 -11.38 1.93
N ARG A 343 6.69 -11.68 1.16
CA ARG A 343 7.79 -12.55 1.58
C ARG A 343 8.50 -11.97 2.80
N GLY A 344 8.79 -10.67 2.80
CA GLY A 344 9.38 -9.95 3.93
C GLY A 344 8.57 -10.09 5.21
N ALA A 345 7.25 -9.87 5.16
CA ALA A 345 6.36 -10.00 6.31
C ALA A 345 6.38 -11.42 6.90
N ILE A 346 6.36 -12.44 6.03
CA ILE A 346 6.44 -13.85 6.45
C ILE A 346 7.79 -14.11 7.13
N LEU A 347 8.90 -13.71 6.53
CA LEU A 347 10.25 -13.90 7.08
C LEU A 347 10.40 -13.20 8.44
N ALA A 348 9.99 -11.95 8.54
CA ALA A 348 10.03 -11.18 9.77
C ALA A 348 9.22 -11.85 10.89
N SER A 349 8.01 -12.32 10.60
CA SER A 349 7.17 -13.03 11.57
C SER A 349 7.79 -14.34 12.08
N ARG A 350 8.52 -15.05 11.22
CA ARG A 350 9.25 -16.28 11.59
C ARG A 350 10.44 -15.98 12.48
N MET A 351 11.21 -14.94 12.17
CA MET A 351 12.33 -14.49 12.99
C MET A 351 11.86 -14.02 14.36
N LEU A 352 10.74 -13.30 14.44
CA LEU A 352 10.12 -12.92 15.70
C LEU A 352 9.67 -14.14 16.51
N GLN A 353 9.00 -15.12 15.88
CA GLN A 353 8.54 -16.32 16.58
C GLN A 353 9.67 -17.22 17.08
N SER A 354 10.70 -17.42 16.26
CA SER A 354 11.80 -18.32 16.59
C SER A 354 12.84 -17.66 17.49
N GLY A 355 13.00 -16.35 17.40
CA GLY A 355 14.16 -15.63 17.94
C GLY A 355 15.42 -15.97 17.16
N VAL A 356 16.42 -15.09 17.23
CA VAL A 356 17.59 -15.15 16.34
C VAL A 356 18.91 -15.43 17.05
N ASP A 357 18.96 -15.38 18.38
CA ASP A 357 20.18 -15.66 19.14
C ASP A 357 20.46 -17.18 19.21
N PRO A 358 21.52 -17.70 18.56
CA PRO A 358 21.82 -19.11 18.56
C PRO A 358 22.39 -19.61 19.90
N THR A 359 22.81 -18.72 20.79
CA THR A 359 23.31 -19.07 22.14
C THR A 359 22.17 -19.40 23.11
N VAL A 360 20.94 -19.02 22.77
CA VAL A 360 19.73 -19.31 23.53
C VAL A 360 19.02 -20.55 22.96
N ALA A 361 18.65 -21.48 23.84
CA ALA A 361 17.96 -22.71 23.47
C ALA A 361 16.62 -22.41 22.76
N ALA A 362 16.29 -23.18 21.71
CA ALA A 362 15.17 -22.90 20.82
C ALA A 362 13.81 -22.70 21.55
N GLY A 363 13.55 -23.44 22.63
CA GLY A 363 12.30 -23.34 23.39
C GLY A 363 12.12 -22.04 24.20
N ILE A 364 13.17 -21.26 24.38
CA ILE A 364 13.15 -19.97 25.12
C ILE A 364 13.79 -18.83 24.32
N ARG A 365 14.13 -19.06 23.04
CA ARG A 365 14.87 -18.11 22.20
C ARG A 365 14.04 -16.88 21.85
N SER A 366 12.72 -17.02 21.78
CA SER A 366 11.80 -15.92 21.66
C SER A 366 10.82 -15.90 22.83
N THR A 367 10.48 -14.70 23.27
CA THR A 367 9.38 -14.42 24.21
C THR A 367 8.07 -14.11 23.49
N PHE A 368 8.07 -14.06 22.15
CA PHE A 368 6.94 -13.64 21.32
C PHE A 368 6.42 -14.81 20.48
N SER A 369 5.51 -15.60 21.05
CA SER A 369 4.88 -16.75 20.38
C SER A 369 3.42 -16.91 20.81
N PRO A 370 2.47 -17.17 19.88
CA PRO A 370 2.67 -17.30 18.44
C PRO A 370 2.84 -15.94 17.74
N ALA A 371 3.72 -15.87 16.74
CA ALA A 371 3.94 -14.65 15.94
C ALA A 371 3.92 -14.90 14.43
N GLN A 372 4.08 -16.16 14.01
CA GLN A 372 4.18 -16.52 12.60
C GLN A 372 2.87 -16.30 11.85
N ILE A 373 2.99 -15.68 10.68
CA ILE A 373 1.96 -15.62 9.64
C ILE A 373 2.34 -16.54 8.47
N ASP A 374 1.37 -16.80 7.58
CA ASP A 374 1.57 -17.57 6.35
C ASP A 374 1.27 -16.75 5.08
N PHE A 375 1.25 -17.42 3.92
CA PHE A 375 0.97 -16.77 2.65
C PHE A 375 -0.46 -16.24 2.53
N ARG A 376 -1.42 -16.79 3.30
CA ARG A 376 -2.83 -16.34 3.29
C ARG A 376 -2.94 -15.01 4.01
N ASP A 377 -2.33 -14.91 5.17
CA ASP A 377 -2.23 -13.63 5.90
C ASP A 377 -1.51 -12.58 5.05
N ALA A 378 -0.36 -12.91 4.45
CA ALA A 378 0.42 -11.99 3.62
C ALA A 378 -0.36 -11.53 2.37
N PHE A 379 -1.00 -12.45 1.65
CA PHE A 379 -1.83 -12.12 0.48
C PHE A 379 -3.04 -11.27 0.86
N TYR A 380 -3.66 -11.55 2.02
CA TYR A 380 -4.77 -10.75 2.55
C TYR A 380 -4.33 -9.29 2.78
N ILE A 381 -3.24 -9.05 3.50
CA ILE A 381 -2.80 -7.68 3.78
C ILE A 381 -2.25 -6.94 2.55
N ALA A 382 -1.85 -7.65 1.50
CA ALA A 382 -1.46 -7.07 0.21
C ALA A 382 -2.64 -6.65 -0.69
N THR A 383 -3.85 -7.15 -0.40
CA THR A 383 -5.04 -6.99 -1.23
C THR A 383 -6.23 -6.50 -0.39
N THR A 384 -7.10 -7.40 0.07
CA THR A 384 -8.31 -7.09 0.85
C THR A 384 -8.00 -6.24 2.09
N GLY A 385 -6.97 -6.61 2.86
CA GLY A 385 -6.55 -5.87 4.05
C GLY A 385 -6.10 -4.44 3.74
N GLY A 386 -5.46 -4.22 2.58
CA GLY A 386 -5.13 -2.87 2.11
C GLY A 386 -6.37 -2.06 1.71
N GLY A 387 -7.32 -2.65 0.99
CA GLY A 387 -8.61 -2.00 0.68
C GLY A 387 -9.40 -1.64 1.94
N VAL A 388 -9.45 -2.55 2.92
CA VAL A 388 -10.03 -2.31 4.24
C VAL A 388 -9.25 -1.22 4.99
N ALA A 389 -7.92 -1.22 4.97
CA ALA A 389 -7.13 -0.18 5.63
C ALA A 389 -7.44 1.23 5.09
N LEU A 390 -7.59 1.36 3.77
CA LEU A 390 -7.92 2.62 3.10
C LEU A 390 -9.42 2.98 3.15
N ASP A 391 -10.29 2.10 3.65
CA ASP A 391 -11.74 2.30 3.61
C ASP A 391 -12.27 2.48 2.18
N LEU A 392 -11.75 1.69 1.23
CA LEU A 392 -12.10 1.73 -0.19
C LEU A 392 -12.65 0.39 -0.68
N PRO A 393 -13.63 0.38 -1.62
CA PRO A 393 -14.21 -0.84 -2.17
C PRO A 393 -13.30 -1.43 -3.26
N ILE A 394 -12.11 -1.89 -2.85
CA ILE A 394 -11.05 -2.49 -3.68
C ILE A 394 -10.42 -3.71 -2.99
N GLY A 395 -9.47 -4.38 -3.66
CA GLY A 395 -8.65 -5.45 -3.05
C GLY A 395 -9.32 -6.83 -3.03
N GLN A 396 -10.54 -6.96 -3.55
CA GLN A 396 -11.23 -8.24 -3.69
C GLN A 396 -12.27 -8.19 -4.81
N PHE A 397 -12.59 -9.35 -5.38
CA PHE A 397 -13.69 -9.49 -6.32
C PHE A 397 -15.02 -9.63 -5.58
N THR A 398 -15.80 -8.56 -5.50
CA THR A 398 -17.10 -8.54 -4.83
C THR A 398 -18.01 -7.56 -5.56
N PRO A 399 -19.30 -7.88 -5.79
CA PRO A 399 -20.24 -6.93 -6.37
C PRO A 399 -20.21 -5.55 -5.69
N GLY A 400 -20.17 -4.49 -6.49
CA GLY A 400 -20.03 -3.09 -6.05
C GLY A 400 -18.59 -2.58 -5.91
N TYR A 401 -17.59 -3.49 -5.85
CA TYR A 401 -16.17 -3.11 -5.79
C TYR A 401 -15.64 -2.70 -7.16
N LYS A 402 -14.57 -1.91 -7.20
CA LYS A 402 -13.85 -1.60 -8.43
C LYS A 402 -13.08 -2.83 -8.94
N PHE A 403 -13.09 -3.03 -10.24
CA PHE A 403 -12.29 -4.07 -10.88
C PHE A 403 -10.83 -3.60 -11.03
N ASP A 404 -10.09 -3.71 -9.94
CA ASP A 404 -8.65 -3.54 -9.90
C ASP A 404 -8.03 -4.94 -9.77
N ALA A 405 -7.20 -5.35 -10.73
CA ALA A 405 -6.75 -6.73 -10.85
C ALA A 405 -5.35 -6.86 -11.44
N VAL A 406 -4.66 -7.94 -11.09
CA VAL A 406 -3.39 -8.37 -11.69
C VAL A 406 -3.53 -9.78 -12.24
N VAL A 407 -2.93 -10.02 -13.40
CA VAL A 407 -2.84 -11.35 -14.02
C VAL A 407 -1.43 -11.85 -13.89
N ILE A 408 -1.31 -13.04 -13.29
CA ILE A 408 -0.05 -13.77 -13.16
C ILE A 408 -0.04 -14.88 -14.19
N ASP A 409 0.81 -14.76 -15.21
CA ASP A 409 1.12 -15.86 -16.13
C ASP A 409 2.22 -16.73 -15.54
N VAL A 410 1.88 -17.96 -15.19
CA VAL A 410 2.81 -18.90 -14.55
C VAL A 410 3.79 -19.53 -15.54
N GLU A 411 3.52 -19.39 -16.85
CA GLU A 411 4.39 -19.84 -17.94
C GLU A 411 5.11 -18.68 -18.64
N ALA A 412 5.02 -17.46 -18.10
CA ALA A 412 5.64 -16.28 -18.69
C ALA A 412 7.14 -16.49 -18.98
N GLU A 413 7.58 -16.05 -20.15
CA GLU A 413 9.00 -16.02 -20.50
C GLU A 413 9.77 -15.13 -19.51
N GLY A 414 10.85 -15.65 -18.93
CA GLY A 414 11.61 -14.98 -17.86
C GLY A 414 10.92 -14.99 -16.49
N GLY A 415 9.69 -15.51 -16.39
CA GLY A 415 8.99 -15.72 -15.14
C GLY A 415 9.64 -16.80 -14.28
N THR A 416 9.35 -16.75 -12.97
CA THR A 416 10.01 -17.57 -11.94
C THR A 416 9.08 -18.57 -11.26
N VAL A 417 7.76 -18.51 -11.51
CA VAL A 417 6.81 -19.52 -11.04
C VAL A 417 7.04 -20.85 -11.76
N ARG A 418 7.03 -21.96 -11.01
CA ARG A 418 7.10 -23.32 -11.56
C ARG A 418 6.05 -24.19 -10.88
N LEU A 419 5.10 -24.67 -11.67
CA LEU A 419 4.04 -25.57 -11.24
C LEU A 419 4.27 -26.97 -11.80
N TRP A 420 3.93 -27.97 -11.00
CA TRP A 420 3.90 -29.39 -11.35
C TRP A 420 2.50 -29.90 -11.03
N ASP A 421 1.77 -30.32 -12.06
CA ASP A 421 0.36 -30.72 -11.95
C ASP A 421 0.14 -31.84 -10.92
N GLU A 422 1.15 -32.67 -10.66
CA GLU A 422 1.09 -33.74 -9.66
C GLU A 422 1.10 -33.23 -8.21
N PHE A 423 1.64 -32.03 -7.97
CA PHE A 423 1.90 -31.52 -6.63
C PHE A 423 1.18 -30.21 -6.31
N ASP A 424 0.86 -29.40 -7.32
CA ASP A 424 0.38 -28.03 -7.11
C ASP A 424 -1.09 -27.91 -7.52
N HIS A 425 -1.97 -27.87 -6.53
CA HIS A 425 -3.40 -27.72 -6.74
C HIS A 425 -4.03 -26.80 -5.69
N GLY A 426 -5.17 -26.23 -6.05
CA GLY A 426 -5.91 -25.30 -5.20
C GLY A 426 -5.03 -24.14 -4.72
N GLU A 427 -4.99 -23.91 -3.41
CA GLU A 427 -4.26 -22.79 -2.80
C GLU A 427 -2.72 -22.93 -2.86
N GLN A 428 -2.17 -24.11 -3.14
CA GLN A 428 -0.72 -24.30 -3.30
C GLN A 428 -0.17 -23.52 -4.50
N ILE A 429 -1.00 -23.32 -5.53
CA ILE A 429 -0.67 -22.50 -6.68
C ILE A 429 -0.50 -21.05 -6.25
N LEU A 430 -1.46 -20.50 -5.49
CA LEU A 430 -1.34 -19.16 -4.91
C LEU A 430 -0.13 -19.05 -3.99
N GLN A 431 0.13 -20.07 -3.16
CA GLN A 431 1.31 -20.12 -2.32
C GLN A 431 2.58 -19.98 -3.16
N LYS A 432 2.72 -20.74 -4.25
CA LYS A 432 3.86 -20.62 -5.17
C LYS A 432 3.92 -19.26 -5.85
N ILE A 433 2.80 -18.69 -6.27
CA ILE A 433 2.77 -17.33 -6.81
C ILE A 433 3.33 -16.34 -5.78
N VAL A 434 2.83 -16.35 -4.54
CA VAL A 434 3.29 -15.44 -3.47
C VAL A 434 4.78 -15.60 -3.20
N TYR A 435 5.29 -16.84 -3.15
CA TYR A 435 6.69 -17.09 -2.84
C TYR A 435 7.64 -16.92 -4.03
N THR A 436 7.19 -17.12 -5.26
CA THR A 436 8.13 -17.28 -6.39
C THR A 436 7.85 -16.38 -7.58
N ALA A 437 6.68 -15.76 -7.70
CA ALA A 437 6.44 -14.86 -8.83
C ALA A 437 7.37 -13.64 -8.78
N SER A 438 7.74 -13.20 -9.98
CA SER A 438 8.53 -12.00 -10.26
C SER A 438 7.77 -11.09 -11.21
N ARG A 439 8.31 -9.89 -11.47
CA ARG A 439 7.72 -8.92 -12.41
C ARG A 439 7.41 -9.53 -13.78
N ALA A 440 8.26 -10.44 -14.28
CA ALA A 440 8.04 -11.08 -15.58
C ALA A 440 6.77 -11.94 -15.63
N ASN A 441 6.27 -12.41 -14.48
CA ASN A 441 5.01 -13.14 -14.42
C ASN A 441 3.78 -12.23 -14.49
N VAL A 442 3.91 -10.91 -14.29
CA VAL A 442 2.78 -9.97 -14.37
C VAL A 442 2.49 -9.68 -15.84
N SER A 443 1.41 -10.25 -16.38
CA SER A 443 1.07 -10.16 -17.81
C SER A 443 0.02 -9.10 -18.12
N ALA A 444 -0.83 -8.74 -17.15
CA ALA A 444 -1.80 -7.65 -17.28
C ALA A 444 -2.11 -7.03 -15.91
N VAL A 445 -2.43 -5.74 -15.91
CA VAL A 445 -2.86 -5.00 -14.72
C VAL A 445 -4.03 -4.11 -15.11
N TRP A 446 -5.17 -4.27 -14.43
CA TRP A 446 -6.37 -3.48 -14.63
C TRP A 446 -6.61 -2.54 -13.45
N VAL A 447 -7.00 -1.30 -13.75
CA VAL A 447 -7.52 -0.34 -12.77
C VAL A 447 -8.81 0.25 -13.33
N ASP A 448 -9.92 0.13 -12.60
CA ASP A 448 -11.29 0.39 -13.06
C ASP A 448 -11.64 -0.38 -14.37
N GLY A 449 -11.20 -1.64 -14.50
CA GLY A 449 -11.44 -2.45 -15.70
C GLY A 449 -10.62 -2.05 -16.94
N LEU A 450 -9.71 -1.07 -16.82
CA LEU A 450 -8.85 -0.62 -17.92
C LEU A 450 -7.42 -1.10 -17.75
N ASP A 451 -6.90 -1.77 -18.76
CA ASP A 451 -5.54 -2.32 -18.78
C ASP A 451 -4.51 -1.20 -18.83
N ARG A 452 -3.56 -1.23 -17.89
CA ARG A 452 -2.55 -0.19 -17.69
C ARG A 452 -1.16 -0.60 -18.18
N LEU A 453 -0.96 -1.85 -18.62
CA LEU A 453 0.31 -2.29 -19.20
C LEU A 453 0.33 -2.19 -20.73
N ALA A 454 -0.82 -2.33 -21.38
CA ALA A 454 -0.94 -2.25 -22.84
C ALA A 454 -0.81 -0.83 -23.44
N VAL A 455 -0.63 0.20 -22.61
CA VAL A 455 -0.45 1.61 -23.04
C VAL A 455 1.04 1.95 -23.25
N ARG A 456 1.93 0.95 -23.30
CA ARG A 456 3.37 1.12 -23.52
C ARG A 456 3.81 0.81 -24.94
#